data_AF-A0A916W9V3-F1
#
_entry.id   AF-A0A916W9V3-F1
#
_cell.length_a   1.000
_cell.length_b   1.000
_cell.length_c   1.000
_cell.angle_alpha   90.00
_cell.angle_beta   90.00
_cell.angle_gamma   90.00
#
_symmetry.space_group_name_H-M   'P 1'
#
loop_
_entity.id
_entity.type
_entity.pdbx_description
1 polymer ?
#
loop_
_entity_poly.entity_id
_entity_poly.type
_entity_poly.pdbx_seq_one_letter_code
_entity_poly.pdbx_strand_id
1 'polypeptide(L)'
;MARIAGVNIPTNKRVIIALQYIHGIGQKFAQEIIDKVGIPAERRVHQLTDAEVLQIRETIDRDYQVEGDLRREVSMNIKRLMDLGCYRGLRHRRSLPVRGQRTHTNARTRKGPAKAIAGKKK
;
A
#
# COMPACT_ATOMS: atom_id res chain seq x y z
N MET A 1 22.03 -6.88 -3.70
CA MET A 1 20.72 -6.21 -3.91
C MET A 1 19.65 -7.10 -3.30
N ALA A 2 18.96 -6.66 -2.25
CA ALA A 2 17.96 -7.50 -1.58
C ALA A 2 16.60 -7.37 -2.28
N ARG A 3 16.07 -8.48 -2.80
CA ARG A 3 14.73 -8.56 -3.38
C ARG A 3 13.81 -9.35 -2.47
N ILE A 4 12.73 -8.72 -2.01
CA ILE A 4 11.78 -9.28 -1.04
C ILE A 4 10.37 -9.03 -1.57
N ALA A 5 9.52 -10.07 -1.59
CA ALA A 5 8.16 -10.02 -2.13
C ALA A 5 8.07 -9.41 -3.57
N GLY A 6 9.06 -9.70 -4.41
CA GLY A 6 9.11 -9.19 -5.79
C GLY A 6 9.61 -7.75 -5.94
N VAL A 7 9.79 -7.00 -4.84
CA VAL A 7 10.25 -5.61 -4.80
C VAL A 7 11.72 -5.52 -4.40
N ASN A 8 12.43 -4.57 -5.02
CA ASN A 8 13.80 -4.26 -4.67
C ASN A 8 13.81 -3.24 -3.53
N ILE A 9 14.27 -3.64 -2.34
CA ILE A 9 14.27 -2.77 -1.17
C ILE A 9 15.56 -1.91 -1.11
N PRO A 10 15.49 -0.66 -0.63
CA PRO A 10 16.67 0.21 -0.54
C PRO A 10 17.75 -0.36 0.39
N THR A 11 18.97 -0.55 -0.12
CA THR A 11 20.09 -1.17 0.61
C THR A 11 20.69 -0.30 1.71
N ASN A 12 20.66 1.02 1.53
CA ASN A 12 21.26 1.97 2.47
C ASN A 12 20.33 2.37 3.62
N LYS A 13 19.09 1.87 3.68
CA LYS A 13 18.14 2.20 4.75
C LYS A 13 18.18 1.15 5.87
N ARG A 14 17.70 1.58 7.05
CA ARG A 14 17.39 0.67 8.16
C ARG A 14 16.33 -0.33 7.72
N VAL A 15 16.42 -1.58 8.18
CA VAL A 15 15.51 -2.66 7.74
C VAL A 15 14.04 -2.29 8.01
N ILE A 16 13.73 -1.71 9.18
CA ILE A 16 12.36 -1.26 9.54
C ILE A 16 11.76 -0.35 8.47
N ILE A 17 12.55 0.58 7.94
CA ILE A 17 12.10 1.56 6.96
C ILE A 17 12.10 0.95 5.56
N ALA A 18 13.07 0.09 5.26
CA ALA A 18 13.18 -0.55 3.96
C ALA A 18 12.02 -1.50 3.68
N LEU A 19 11.53 -2.24 4.68
CA LEU A 19 10.38 -3.13 4.54
C LEU A 19 9.07 -2.38 4.23
N GLN A 20 8.93 -1.12 4.66
CA GLN A 20 7.74 -0.30 4.39
C GLN A 20 7.58 0.12 2.93
N TYR A 21 8.58 -0.17 2.08
CA TYR A 21 8.46 0.00 0.64
C TYR A 21 7.58 -1.07 -0.01
N ILE A 22 7.34 -2.18 0.70
CA ILE A 22 6.49 -3.27 0.25
C ILE A 22 5.03 -2.90 0.57
N HIS A 23 4.19 -2.90 -0.47
CA HIS A 23 2.76 -2.63 -0.33
C HIS A 23 2.09 -3.70 0.54
N GLY A 24 1.47 -3.25 1.63
CA GLY A 24 0.88 -4.12 2.66
C GLY A 24 1.67 -4.12 3.96
N ILE A 25 2.94 -3.72 3.93
CA ILE A 25 3.79 -3.62 5.13
C ILE A 25 3.89 -2.16 5.57
N GLY A 26 3.26 -1.85 6.71
CA GLY A 26 3.41 -0.56 7.40
C GLY A 26 4.43 -0.63 8.54
N GLN A 27 4.57 0.46 9.30
CA GLN A 27 5.49 0.54 10.45
C GLN A 27 5.26 -0.58 11.48
N LYS A 28 4.00 -0.87 11.81
CA LYS A 28 3.64 -1.92 12.78
C LYS A 28 4.13 -3.29 12.31
N PHE A 29 3.79 -3.69 11.08
CA PHE A 29 4.18 -4.99 10.54
C PHE A 29 5.69 -5.10 10.31
N ALA A 30 6.34 -4.01 9.89
CA ALA A 30 7.80 -4.00 9.77
C ALA A 30 8.49 -4.25 11.11
N GLN A 31 7.99 -3.65 12.20
CA GLN A 31 8.49 -3.90 13.55
C GLN A 31 8.26 -5.36 13.97
N GLU A 32 7.04 -5.87 13.78
CA GLU A 32 6.69 -7.26 14.11
C GLU A 32 7.54 -8.29 13.36
N ILE A 33 7.82 -8.07 12.07
CA ILE A 33 8.68 -8.96 11.27
C ILE A 33 10.11 -8.97 11.83
N ILE A 34 10.64 -7.81 12.18
CA ILE A 34 12.01 -7.67 12.68
C ILE A 34 12.15 -8.30 14.07
N ASP A 35 11.14 -8.12 14.92
CA ASP A 35 11.10 -8.74 16.24
C ASP A 35 10.98 -10.28 16.13
N LYS A 36 10.17 -10.79 15.17
CA LYS A 36 10.04 -12.22 14.89
C LYS A 36 11.34 -12.86 14.39
N VAL A 37 12.07 -12.17 13.51
CA VAL A 37 13.35 -12.66 12.96
C VAL A 37 14.52 -12.42 13.93
N GLY A 38 14.33 -11.59 14.96
CA GLY A 38 15.36 -11.29 15.96
C GLY A 38 16.45 -10.33 15.45
N ILE A 39 16.12 -9.46 14.49
CA ILE A 39 17.08 -8.51 13.91
C ILE A 39 17.08 -7.20 14.71
N PRO A 40 18.24 -6.62 15.03
CA PRO A 40 18.29 -5.31 15.68
C PRO A 40 17.70 -4.20 14.79
N ALA A 41 16.90 -3.33 15.39
CA ALA A 41 16.22 -2.21 14.72
C ALA A 41 17.15 -1.22 13.98
N GLU A 42 18.41 -1.13 14.41
CA GLU A 42 19.41 -0.21 13.86
C GLU A 42 20.08 -0.74 12.58
N ARG A 43 19.98 -2.05 12.35
CA ARG A 43 20.66 -2.73 11.25
C ARG A 43 20.16 -2.20 9.91
N ARG A 44 21.09 -2.08 8.96
CA ARG A 44 20.79 -1.66 7.59
C ARG A 44 20.69 -2.86 6.66
N VAL A 45 19.96 -2.71 5.56
CA VAL A 45 19.69 -3.80 4.62
C VAL A 45 20.97 -4.39 4.02
N HIS A 46 21.98 -3.56 3.71
CA HIS A 46 23.26 -4.06 3.19
C HIS A 46 24.09 -4.85 4.22
N GLN A 47 23.76 -4.76 5.51
CA GLN A 47 24.42 -5.50 6.58
C GLN A 47 23.71 -6.82 6.88
N LEU A 48 22.61 -7.12 6.19
CA LEU A 48 21.91 -8.39 6.36
C LEU A 48 22.69 -9.51 5.68
N THR A 49 22.74 -10.65 6.35
CA THR A 49 23.20 -11.91 5.79
C THR A 49 22.14 -12.51 4.86
N ASP A 50 22.55 -13.36 3.94
CA ASP A 50 21.61 -14.01 3.02
C ASP A 50 20.59 -14.90 3.76
N ALA A 51 20.99 -15.49 4.89
CA ALA A 51 20.11 -16.26 5.77
C ALA A 51 19.03 -15.37 6.42
N GLU A 52 19.39 -14.20 6.95
CA GLU A 52 18.42 -13.24 7.51
C GLU A 52 17.46 -12.75 6.41
N VAL A 53 17.96 -12.47 5.21
CA VAL A 53 17.11 -12.07 4.07
C VAL A 53 16.11 -13.17 3.69
N LEU A 54 16.54 -14.43 3.71
CA LEU A 54 15.66 -15.57 3.43
C LEU A 54 14.59 -15.72 4.52
N GLN A 55 14.97 -15.62 5.80
CA GLN A 55 14.01 -15.68 6.92
C GLN A 55 12.97 -14.56 6.87
N ILE A 56 13.38 -13.33 6.54
CA ILE A 56 12.44 -12.22 6.34
C ILE A 56 11.48 -12.54 5.18
N ARG A 57 11.98 -13.09 4.07
CA ARG A 57 11.15 -13.46 2.92
C ARG A 57 10.12 -14.52 3.30
N GLU A 58 10.54 -15.62 3.92
CA GLU A 58 9.65 -16.70 4.34
C GLU A 58 8.60 -16.24 5.35
N THR A 59 8.99 -15.36 6.29
CA THR A 59 8.06 -14.77 7.26
C THR A 59 7.01 -13.91 6.58
N ILE A 60 7.41 -13.12 5.57
CA ILE A 60 6.49 -12.28 4.81
C ILE A 60 5.52 -13.13 3.99
N ASP A 61 6.03 -14.11 3.24
CA ASP A 61 5.24 -14.93 2.33
C ASP A 61 4.25 -15.84 3.09
N ARG A 62 4.58 -16.27 4.31
CA ARG A 62 3.72 -17.13 5.13
C ARG A 62 2.64 -16.36 5.89
N ASP A 63 3.01 -15.26 6.54
CA ASP A 63 2.14 -14.61 7.53
C ASP A 63 1.36 -13.42 6.95
N TYR A 64 1.78 -12.87 5.79
CA TYR A 64 1.25 -11.60 5.28
C TYR A 64 0.84 -11.66 3.81
N GLN A 65 -0.29 -11.04 3.48
CA GLN A 65 -0.68 -10.77 2.11
C GLN A 65 -0.11 -9.44 1.66
N VAL A 66 0.81 -9.48 0.69
CA VAL A 66 1.57 -8.30 0.23
C VAL A 66 1.47 -8.13 -1.29
N GLU A 67 1.82 -6.94 -1.76
CA GLU A 67 1.92 -6.57 -3.17
C GLU A 67 0.74 -6.98 -4.04
N GLY A 68 0.95 -7.92 -4.98
CA GLY A 68 0.01 -8.28 -6.02
C GLY A 68 -1.30 -8.82 -5.46
N ASP A 69 -1.21 -9.70 -4.47
CA ASP A 69 -2.38 -10.36 -3.88
C ASP A 69 -3.25 -9.35 -3.14
N LEU A 70 -2.65 -8.51 -2.30
CA LEU A 70 -3.37 -7.46 -1.58
C LEU A 70 -4.00 -6.43 -2.54
N ARG A 71 -3.29 -6.03 -3.61
CA ARG A 71 -3.84 -5.13 -4.63
C ARG A 71 -5.01 -5.75 -5.38
N ARG A 72 -4.91 -7.03 -5.72
CA ARG A 72 -5.97 -7.79 -6.40
C ARG A 72 -7.20 -7.90 -5.51
N GLU A 73 -7.03 -8.25 -4.24
CA GLU A 73 -8.11 -8.36 -3.27
C GLU A 73 -8.85 -7.01 -3.12
N VAL A 74 -8.11 -5.91 -2.93
CA VAL A 74 -8.70 -4.56 -2.84
C VAL A 74 -9.47 -4.21 -4.11
N SER A 75 -8.92 -4.51 -5.30
CA SER A 75 -9.59 -4.26 -6.57
C SER A 75 -10.90 -5.06 -6.69
N MET A 76 -10.88 -6.35 -6.34
CA MET A 76 -12.06 -7.22 -6.33
C MET A 76 -13.11 -6.72 -5.32
N ASN A 77 -12.69 -6.28 -4.14
CA ASN A 77 -13.58 -5.70 -3.14
C ASN A 77 -14.31 -4.45 -3.67
N ILE A 78 -13.60 -3.56 -4.38
CA ILE A 78 -14.22 -2.38 -5.00
C ILE A 78 -15.16 -2.80 -6.15
N LYS A 79 -14.73 -3.74 -6.99
CA LYS A 79 -15.52 -4.25 -8.12
C LYS A 79 -16.84 -4.88 -7.64
N ARG A 80 -16.78 -5.72 -6.61
CA ARG A 80 -17.96 -6.30 -5.94
C ARG A 80 -18.96 -5.22 -5.50
N LEU A 81 -18.48 -4.14 -4.87
CA LEU A 81 -19.36 -3.03 -4.45
C LEU A 81 -20.03 -2.33 -5.64
N MET A 82 -19.29 -2.17 -6.76
CA MET A 82 -19.79 -1.54 -7.99
C MET A 82 -20.83 -2.42 -8.69
N ASP A 83 -20.64 -3.73 -8.69
CA ASP A 83 -21.52 -4.69 -9.37
C ASP A 83 -22.81 -4.91 -8.57
N LEU A 84 -22.73 -4.91 -7.23
CA LEU A 84 -23.90 -4.93 -6.34
C LEU A 84 -24.80 -3.68 -6.48
N GLY A 85 -24.26 -2.57 -6.98
CA GLY A 85 -25.02 -1.32 -7.15
C GLY A 85 -25.30 -0.55 -5.86
N CYS A 86 -24.66 -0.91 -4.74
CA CYS A 86 -24.82 -0.19 -3.47
C CYS A 86 -24.33 1.27 -3.57
N TYR A 87 -24.76 2.14 -2.64
CA TYR A 87 -24.36 3.55 -2.63
C TYR A 87 -22.84 3.74 -2.72
N ARG A 88 -22.05 2.97 -1.94
CA ARG A 88 -20.59 3.01 -1.99
C ARG A 88 -20.05 2.68 -3.38
N GLY A 89 -20.60 1.66 -4.03
CA GLY A 89 -20.26 1.28 -5.40
C GLY A 89 -20.53 2.38 -6.41
N LEU A 90 -21.71 3.03 -6.32
CA LEU A 90 -22.05 4.17 -7.18
C LEU A 90 -21.09 5.35 -6.99
N ARG A 91 -20.63 5.62 -5.76
CA ARG A 91 -19.61 6.64 -5.48
C ARG A 91 -18.26 6.27 -6.07
N HIS A 92 -17.85 5.01 -5.97
CA HIS A 92 -16.65 4.50 -6.62
C HIS A 92 -16.70 4.68 -8.15
N ARG A 93 -17.82 4.29 -8.78
CA ARG A 93 -18.06 4.43 -10.23
C ARG A 93 -18.03 5.88 -10.71
N ARG A 94 -18.56 6.82 -9.92
CA ARG A 94 -18.57 8.27 -10.23
C ARG A 94 -17.28 9.00 -9.86
N SER A 95 -16.25 8.29 -9.36
CA SER A 95 -15.01 8.91 -8.84
C SER A 95 -15.29 10.03 -7.83
N LEU A 96 -16.21 9.78 -6.89
CA LEU A 96 -16.55 10.67 -5.80
C LEU A 96 -16.11 10.12 -4.44
N PRO A 97 -15.92 10.97 -3.42
CA PRO A 97 -15.65 10.53 -2.06
C PRO A 97 -16.73 9.59 -1.53
N VAL A 98 -16.32 8.52 -0.84
CA VAL A 98 -17.16 7.36 -0.48
C VAL A 98 -17.62 7.39 0.99
N ARG A 99 -16.98 8.19 1.86
CA ARG A 99 -17.27 8.25 3.31
C ARG A 99 -18.02 9.52 3.70
N GLY A 100 -18.97 9.95 2.88
CA GLY A 100 -19.85 11.09 3.20
C GLY A 100 -19.20 12.48 3.16
N GLN A 101 -18.00 12.63 2.58
CA GLN A 101 -17.34 13.94 2.51
C GLN A 101 -18.08 14.92 1.59
N ARG A 102 -18.03 16.22 1.92
CA ARG A 102 -18.59 17.32 1.11
C ARG A 102 -17.99 17.34 -0.30
N THR A 103 -18.83 17.26 -1.33
CA THR A 103 -18.39 17.24 -2.75
C THR A 103 -18.51 18.56 -3.51
N HIS A 104 -19.11 19.58 -2.90
CA HIS A 104 -19.31 20.89 -3.53
C HIS A 104 -17.98 21.59 -3.83
N THR A 105 -17.03 21.57 -2.90
CA THR A 105 -15.74 22.27 -3.01
C THR A 105 -14.55 21.28 -3.06
N ASN A 106 -14.15 20.75 -1.91
CA ASN A 106 -12.85 20.11 -1.69
C ASN A 106 -12.92 18.58 -1.82
N ALA A 107 -13.03 18.09 -3.05
CA ALA A 107 -13.03 16.65 -3.36
C ALA A 107 -11.95 16.25 -4.39
N ARG A 108 -10.87 17.03 -4.51
CA ARG A 108 -9.89 16.92 -5.60
C ARG A 108 -9.06 15.64 -5.57
N THR A 109 -8.69 15.11 -4.41
CA THR A 109 -7.98 13.82 -4.30
C THR A 109 -8.74 12.69 -4.99
N ARG A 110 -10.08 12.72 -4.99
CA ARG A 110 -10.92 11.70 -5.63
C ARG A 110 -11.42 12.10 -7.01
N LYS A 111 -11.74 13.38 -7.24
CA LYS A 111 -12.19 13.91 -8.55
C LYS A 111 -11.06 14.10 -9.57
N GLY A 112 -9.80 14.11 -9.11
CA GLY A 112 -8.65 14.50 -9.91
C GLY A 112 -8.46 16.03 -9.99
N PRO A 113 -7.45 16.47 -10.78
CA PRO A 113 -7.15 17.89 -11.00
C PRO A 113 -8.37 18.70 -11.45
N ALA A 114 -8.34 20.01 -11.18
CA ALA A 114 -9.43 20.89 -11.58
C ALA A 114 -9.51 20.98 -13.12
N LYS A 115 -10.57 20.41 -13.70
CA LYS A 115 -10.91 20.62 -15.11
C LYS A 115 -11.62 21.97 -15.22
N ALA A 116 -10.97 22.94 -15.87
CA ALA A 116 -11.59 24.20 -16.21
C ALA A 116 -12.73 23.95 -17.23
N ILE A 117 -13.85 24.64 -17.06
CA ILE A 117 -14.92 24.62 -18.05
C ILE A 117 -14.59 25.72 -19.05
N ALA A 118 -14.27 25.34 -20.29
CA ALA A 118 -14.06 26.29 -21.37
C ALA A 118 -15.32 27.16 -21.53
N GLY A 119 -15.16 28.48 -21.55
CA GLY A 119 -16.27 29.42 -21.77
C GLY A 119 -17.09 29.79 -20.52
N LYS A 120 -16.62 29.50 -19.30
CA LYS A 120 -17.25 30.06 -18.10
C LYS A 120 -16.98 31.57 -18.02
N LYS A 121 -17.83 32.38 -18.67
CA LYS A 121 -17.87 33.83 -18.48
C LYS A 121 -18.02 34.11 -16.98
N LYS A 122 -17.23 35.07 -16.50
CA LYS A 122 -17.36 35.61 -15.14
C LYS A 122 -18.76 36.17 -14.95
#